data_AF-A0A7V0KRR8-F1
#
_entry.id   AF-A0A7V0KRR8-F1
#
_cell.length_a   1.000
_cell.length_b   1.000
_cell.length_c   1.000
_cell.angle_alpha   90.00
_cell.angle_beta   90.00
_cell.angle_gamma   90.00
#
_symmetry.space_group_name_H-M   'P 1'
#
loop_
_entity.id
_entity.type
_entity.pdbx_description
1 polymer ?
#
loop_
_entity_poly.entity_id
_entity_poly.type
_entity_poly.pdbx_seq_one_letter_code
_entity_poly.pdbx_strand_id
1 'polypeptide(L)'
;IGVLIEMRGGDDVLARDVAMHIAASRPACVDEAGVSPALIEQERGILRAQAEQSGKPPEIIEKMVEGRLRKFFSEVTLLGQPFVKDLDQSVGKLLKGKGVSVTRFCRFEVGEGIEKKTENFAEEVMSQVRGS
;
A
#
# COMPACT_ATOMS: atom_id res chain seq x y z
N ILE A 1 6.03 -8.20 12.01
CA ILE A 1 5.73 -6.88 11.42
C ILE A 1 5.72 -5.87 12.56
N GLY A 2 6.46 -4.77 12.42
CA GLY A 2 6.46 -3.67 13.38
C GLY A 2 6.05 -2.37 12.70
N VAL A 3 5.28 -1.52 13.38
CA VAL A 3 4.84 -0.23 12.86
C VAL A 3 5.11 0.87 13.89
N LEU A 4 5.69 1.98 13.42
CA LEU A 4 5.84 3.23 14.15
C LEU A 4 5.03 4.30 13.44
N ILE A 5 4.32 5.14 14.19
CA ILE A 5 3.52 6.24 13.65
C ILE A 5 3.82 7.53 14.40
N GLU A 6 3.87 8.64 13.66
CA GLU A 6 3.88 9.99 14.21
C GLU A 6 2.49 10.59 13.96
N MET A 7 1.77 10.86 15.05
CA MET A 7 0.39 11.33 15.03
C MET A 7 0.25 12.58 15.90
N ARG A 8 -0.52 13.56 15.42
CA ARG A 8 -0.87 14.77 16.17
C ARG A 8 -2.36 14.72 16.55
N GLY A 9 -2.64 14.89 17.84
CA GLY A 9 -3.98 14.68 18.41
C GLY A 9 -4.31 13.19 18.55
N GLY A 10 -5.56 12.89 18.90
CA GLY A 10 -6.06 11.51 19.05
C GLY A 10 -5.72 10.87 20.40
N ASP A 11 -6.15 9.62 20.56
CA ASP A 11 -5.87 8.79 21.73
C ASP A 11 -5.08 7.52 21.35
N ASP A 12 -4.59 6.80 22.36
CA ASP A 12 -3.79 5.59 22.17
C ASP A 12 -4.55 4.49 21.40
N VAL A 13 -5.89 4.47 21.53
CA VAL A 13 -6.73 3.49 20.85
C VAL A 13 -6.73 3.77 19.34
N LEU A 14 -6.97 5.01 18.94
CA LEU A 14 -6.91 5.43 17.54
C LEU A 14 -5.50 5.25 16.97
N ALA A 15 -4.46 5.61 17.73
CA ALA A 15 -3.07 5.41 17.33
C ALA A 15 -2.80 3.94 17.01
N ARG A 16 -3.19 3.04 17.91
CA ARG A 16 -3.03 1.59 17.75
C ARG A 16 -3.82 1.06 16.56
N ASP A 17 -5.02 1.56 16.34
CA ASP A 17 -5.88 1.14 15.24
C ASP A 17 -5.33 1.54 13.88
N VAL A 18 -4.81 2.76 13.77
CA VAL A 18 -4.14 3.25 12.57
C VAL A 18 -2.82 2.48 12.33
N ALA A 19 -2.05 2.20 13.38
CA ALA A 19 -0.84 1.38 13.26
C ALA A 19 -1.17 -0.05 12.78
N MET A 20 -2.25 -0.64 13.29
CA MET A 20 -2.72 -1.95 12.84
C MET A 20 -3.19 -1.92 11.38
N HIS A 21 -3.88 -0.86 10.97
CA HIS A 21 -4.23 -0.64 9.58
C HIS A 21 -2.98 -0.59 8.68
N ILE A 22 -1.97 0.19 9.03
CA ILE A 22 -0.70 0.28 8.27
C ILE A 22 -0.03 -1.09 8.19
N ALA A 23 -0.03 -1.87 9.28
CA ALA A 23 0.57 -3.19 9.31
C ALA A 23 -0.08 -4.13 8.28
N ALA A 24 -1.41 -4.06 8.13
CA ALA A 24 -2.22 -4.90 7.25
C ALA A 24 -2.26 -4.40 5.79
N SER A 25 -2.54 -3.11 5.58
CA SER A 25 -2.81 -2.52 4.26
C SER A 25 -1.58 -2.04 3.51
N ARG A 26 -0.41 -2.00 4.16
CA ARG A 26 0.89 -1.67 3.54
C ARG A 26 0.88 -0.38 2.69
N PRO A 27 0.36 0.76 3.18
CA PRO A 27 0.46 2.01 2.45
C PRO A 27 1.94 2.36 2.21
N ALA A 28 2.24 2.90 1.03
CA ALA A 28 3.58 3.33 0.65
C ALA A 28 3.95 4.69 1.27
N CYS A 29 2.95 5.56 1.46
CA CYS A 29 3.12 6.90 1.99
C CYS A 29 1.84 7.39 2.68
N VAL A 30 1.90 8.55 3.34
CA VAL A 30 0.75 9.12 4.05
C VAL A 30 -0.34 9.55 3.04
N ASP A 31 0.05 10.34 2.05
CA ASP A 31 -0.83 10.96 1.07
C ASP A 31 -0.17 11.01 -0.32
N GLU A 32 -0.89 11.57 -1.30
CA GLU A 32 -0.42 11.67 -2.69
C GLU A 32 0.90 12.44 -2.83
N ALA A 33 1.18 13.40 -1.93
CA ALA A 33 2.41 14.18 -1.95
C ALA A 33 3.65 13.35 -1.59
N GLY A 34 3.46 12.23 -0.90
CA GLY A 34 4.53 11.26 -0.61
C GLY A 34 4.82 10.27 -1.74
N VAL A 35 4.02 10.26 -2.81
CA VAL A 35 4.23 9.36 -3.96
C VAL A 35 5.30 9.94 -4.87
N SER A 36 6.31 9.13 -5.22
CA SER A 36 7.37 9.56 -6.15
C SER A 36 6.79 10.00 -7.50
N PRO A 37 7.18 11.17 -8.04
CA PRO A 37 6.74 11.60 -9.36
C PRO A 37 7.06 10.58 -10.47
N ALA A 38 8.18 9.86 -10.33
CA ALA A 38 8.55 8.81 -11.28
C ALA A 38 7.56 7.63 -11.25
N LEU A 39 7.06 7.26 -10.07
CA LEU A 39 6.05 6.21 -9.93
C LEU A 39 4.70 6.65 -10.50
N ILE A 40 4.31 7.91 -10.26
CA ILE A 40 3.06 8.48 -10.83
C ILE A 40 3.10 8.46 -12.35
N GLU A 41 4.22 8.90 -12.95
CA GLU A 41 4.34 8.96 -14.40
C GLU A 41 4.43 7.56 -15.04
N GLN A 42 5.16 6.64 -14.39
CA GLN A 42 5.19 5.24 -14.81
C GLN A 42 3.78 4.62 -14.80
N GLU A 43 3.04 4.77 -13.69
CA GLU A 43 1.70 4.23 -13.56
C GLU A 43 0.74 4.88 -14.58
N ARG A 44 0.82 6.21 -14.76
CA ARG A 44 0.05 6.93 -15.78
C ARG A 44 0.31 6.38 -17.18
N GLY A 45 1.58 6.13 -17.53
CA GLY A 45 1.96 5.54 -18.82
C GLY A 45 1.34 4.15 -19.03
N ILE A 46 1.38 3.29 -18.00
CA ILE A 46 0.75 1.96 -18.02
C ILE A 46 -0.77 2.08 -18.23
N LEU A 47 -1.43 2.93 -17.45
CA LEU A 47 -2.88 3.13 -17.51
C LEU A 47 -3.31 3.71 -18.87
N ARG A 48 -2.51 4.61 -19.45
CA ARG A 48 -2.76 5.18 -20.77
C ARG A 48 -2.64 4.12 -21.86
N ALA A 49 -1.57 3.33 -21.85
CA ALA A 49 -1.38 2.25 -22.81
C ALA A 49 -2.54 1.22 -22.75
N GLN A 50 -3.03 0.90 -21.54
CA GLN A 50 -4.20 0.05 -21.37
C GLN A 50 -5.50 0.69 -21.88
N ALA A 51 -5.66 2.00 -21.70
CA ALA A 51 -6.87 2.72 -22.11
C ALA A 51 -6.90 2.94 -23.64
N GLU A 52 -5.76 3.12 -24.29
CA GLU A 52 -5.66 3.24 -25.76
C GLU A 52 -6.12 1.97 -26.49
N GLN A 53 -5.95 0.79 -25.87
CA GLN A 53 -6.48 -0.48 -26.39
C GLN A 53 -8.02 -0.55 -26.41
N SER A 54 -8.72 0.37 -25.72
CA SER A 54 -10.18 0.38 -25.66
C SER A 54 -10.86 1.00 -26.89
N GLY A 55 -10.10 1.61 -27.81
CA GLY A 55 -10.63 2.21 -29.04
C GLY A 55 -11.53 3.44 -28.83
N LYS A 56 -11.53 4.03 -27.63
CA LYS A 56 -12.34 5.21 -27.28
C LYS A 56 -11.66 6.51 -27.71
N PRO A 57 -12.41 7.63 -27.81
CA PRO A 57 -11.82 8.94 -28.10
C PRO A 57 -10.79 9.39 -27.05
N PRO A 58 -9.79 10.22 -27.43
CA PRO A 58 -8.73 10.68 -26.52
C PRO A 58 -9.24 11.31 -25.22
N GLU A 59 -10.29 12.12 -25.28
CA GLU A 59 -10.88 12.76 -24.09
C GLU A 59 -11.46 11.74 -23.09
N ILE A 60 -11.99 10.63 -23.59
CA ILE A 60 -12.52 9.55 -22.74
C ILE A 60 -11.38 8.71 -22.17
N ILE A 61 -10.33 8.47 -22.95
CA ILE A 61 -9.12 7.81 -22.49
C ILE A 61 -8.49 8.59 -21.33
N GLU A 62 -8.37 9.91 -21.45
CA GLU A 62 -7.79 10.75 -20.41
C GLU A 62 -8.60 10.70 -19.11
N LYS A 63 -9.94 10.84 -19.21
CA LYS A 63 -10.84 10.68 -18.04
C LYS A 63 -10.74 9.28 -17.41
N MET A 64 -10.56 8.23 -18.22
CA MET A 64 -10.35 6.88 -17.71
C MET A 64 -9.02 6.75 -16.95
N VAL A 65 -7.95 7.32 -17.48
CA VAL A 65 -6.63 7.32 -16.84
C VAL A 65 -6.69 8.08 -15.52
N GLU A 66 -7.29 9.27 -15.49
CA GLU A 66 -7.46 10.04 -14.24
C GLU A 66 -8.24 9.26 -13.17
N GLY A 67 -9.36 8.64 -13.55
CA GLY A 67 -10.16 7.84 -12.61
C GLY A 67 -9.39 6.65 -12.04
N ARG A 68 -8.60 5.95 -12.89
CA ARG A 68 -7.74 4.85 -12.45
C ARG A 68 -6.57 5.32 -11.61
N LEU A 69 -6.00 6.49 -11.91
CA LEU A 69 -4.92 7.06 -11.12
C LEU A 69 -5.40 7.49 -9.73
N ARG A 70 -6.62 8.04 -9.61
CA ARG A 70 -7.25 8.28 -8.31
C ARG A 70 -7.45 6.98 -7.51
N LYS A 71 -7.84 5.90 -8.20
CA LYS A 71 -7.95 4.58 -7.57
C LYS A 71 -6.59 4.09 -7.08
N PHE A 72 -5.55 4.21 -7.89
CA PHE A 72 -4.18 3.90 -7.50
C PHE A 72 -3.78 4.66 -6.22
N PHE A 73 -4.01 5.96 -6.15
CA PHE A 73 -3.76 6.74 -4.94
C PHE A 73 -4.54 6.26 -3.72
N SER A 74 -5.81 5.85 -3.90
CA SER A 74 -6.61 5.27 -2.81
C SER A 74 -6.08 3.92 -2.31
N GLU A 75 -5.28 3.22 -3.11
CA GLU A 75 -4.68 1.93 -2.75
C GLU A 75 -3.28 2.08 -2.16
N VAL A 76 -2.50 3.09 -2.57
CA VAL A 76 -1.09 3.24 -2.13
C VAL A 76 -0.88 4.24 -1.00
N THR A 77 -1.84 5.14 -0.73
CA THR A 77 -1.71 6.16 0.31
C THR A 77 -2.52 5.80 1.55
N LEU A 78 -1.97 6.05 2.75
CA LEU A 78 -2.67 5.80 4.01
C LEU A 78 -4.01 6.52 4.06
N LEU A 79 -4.05 7.82 3.75
CA LEU A 79 -5.27 8.63 3.87
C LEU A 79 -6.34 8.25 2.83
N GLY A 80 -5.93 7.70 1.69
CA GLY A 80 -6.83 7.22 0.63
C GLY A 80 -7.45 5.85 0.92
N GLN A 81 -6.75 5.01 1.69
CA GLN A 81 -7.17 3.63 1.95
C GLN A 81 -8.45 3.53 2.80
N PRO A 82 -9.32 2.53 2.52
CA PRO A 82 -10.45 2.18 3.38
C PRO A 82 -9.94 1.65 4.72
N PHE A 83 -10.53 2.09 5.82
CA PHE A 83 -10.06 1.73 7.15
C PHE A 83 -10.37 0.26 7.45
N VAL A 84 -9.39 -0.52 7.94
CA VAL A 84 -9.53 -1.99 8.05
C VAL A 84 -10.63 -2.44 9.03
N LYS A 85 -11.01 -1.58 9.98
CA LYS A 85 -12.11 -1.88 10.91
C LYS A 85 -13.47 -1.35 10.44
N ASP A 86 -13.47 -0.47 9.44
CA ASP A 86 -14.68 0.10 8.85
C ASP A 86 -14.38 0.49 7.40
N LEU A 87 -14.74 -0.40 6.49
CA LEU A 87 -14.45 -0.27 5.06
C LEU A 87 -15.30 0.83 4.38
N ASP A 88 -16.33 1.35 5.06
CA ASP A 88 -17.20 2.40 4.51
C ASP A 88 -16.57 3.80 4.62
N GLN A 89 -15.50 3.95 5.41
CA GLN A 89 -14.75 5.20 5.55
C GLN A 89 -13.26 5.01 5.25
N SER A 90 -12.65 6.03 4.63
CA SER A 90 -11.19 6.05 4.49
C SER A 90 -10.53 6.49 5.79
N VAL A 91 -9.26 6.12 5.97
CA VAL A 91 -8.47 6.60 7.12
C VAL A 91 -8.40 8.12 7.13
N GLY A 92 -8.29 8.78 5.97
CA GLY A 92 -8.32 10.23 5.89
C GLY A 92 -9.61 10.85 6.42
N LYS A 93 -10.77 10.25 6.12
CA LYS A 93 -12.06 10.70 6.66
C LYS A 93 -12.16 10.47 8.17
N LEU A 94 -11.74 9.30 8.65
CA LEU A 94 -11.69 8.96 10.07
C LEU A 94 -10.88 9.99 10.87
N LEU A 95 -9.64 10.25 10.42
CA LEU A 95 -8.72 11.15 11.09
C LEU A 95 -9.23 12.60 11.08
N LYS A 96 -9.72 13.08 9.93
CA LYS A 96 -10.30 14.42 9.80
C LYS A 96 -11.50 14.61 10.72
N GLY A 97 -12.39 13.62 10.82
CA GLY A 97 -13.57 13.67 11.69
C GLY A 97 -13.23 13.78 13.18
N LYS A 98 -12.04 13.33 13.57
CA LYS A 98 -11.52 13.40 14.95
C LYS A 98 -10.55 14.57 15.19
N GLY A 99 -10.27 15.39 14.17
CA GLY A 99 -9.27 16.46 14.27
C GLY A 99 -7.84 15.95 14.45
N VAL A 100 -7.55 14.76 13.94
CA VAL A 100 -6.26 14.07 14.08
C VAL A 100 -5.53 14.06 12.75
N SER A 101 -4.20 14.06 12.77
CA SER A 101 -3.38 13.92 11.57
C SER A 101 -2.21 12.97 11.79
N VAL A 102 -1.87 12.18 10.78
CA VAL A 102 -0.64 11.38 10.74
C VAL A 102 0.37 12.12 9.85
N THR A 103 1.56 12.38 10.36
CA THR A 103 2.64 13.06 9.61
C THR A 103 3.62 12.09 9.00
N ARG A 104 3.87 10.95 9.66
CA ARG A 104 4.82 9.95 9.23
C ARG A 104 4.48 8.58 9.79
N PHE A 105 4.87 7.53 9.07
CA PHE A 105 4.93 6.18 9.63
C PHE A 105 6.14 5.43 9.08
N CYS A 106 6.51 4.35 9.77
CA CYS A 106 7.45 3.35 9.28
C CYS A 106 6.86 1.96 9.54
N ARG A 107 6.95 1.07 8.55
CA ARG A 107 6.53 -0.32 8.64
C ARG A 107 7.73 -1.20 8.34
N PHE A 108 7.96 -2.20 9.19
CA PHE A 108 9.01 -3.19 9.03
C PHE A 108 8.40 -4.58 9.00
N GLU A 109 8.80 -5.39 8.03
CA GLU A 109 8.44 -6.81 7.95
C GLU A 109 9.71 -7.67 7.94
N VAL A 110 9.75 -8.69 8.79
CA VAL A 110 10.90 -9.60 8.86
C VAL A 110 10.97 -10.40 7.56
N GLY A 111 12.12 -10.37 6.90
CA GLY A 111 12.32 -11.05 5.61
C GLY A 111 11.93 -10.20 4.39
N GLU A 112 11.51 -8.95 4.57
CA GLU A 112 11.25 -8.04 3.45
C GLU A 112 12.52 -7.86 2.59
N GLY A 113 12.39 -8.12 1.28
CA GLY A 113 13.51 -8.08 0.33
C GLY A 113 14.48 -9.26 0.37
N ILE A 114 14.23 -10.29 1.19
CA ILE A 114 15.06 -11.50 1.26
C ILE A 114 14.43 -12.61 0.41
N GLU A 115 15.19 -13.15 -0.54
CA GLU A 115 14.76 -14.30 -1.32
C GLU A 115 14.64 -15.53 -0.40
N LYS A 116 13.42 -16.07 -0.29
CA LYS A 116 13.15 -17.24 0.54
C LYS A 116 13.72 -18.47 -0.16
N LYS A 117 14.84 -18.99 0.36
CA LYS A 117 15.35 -20.29 -0.04
C LYS A 117 14.26 -21.34 0.18
N THR A 118 13.85 -21.98 -0.91
CA THR A 118 12.89 -23.10 -0.85
C THR A 118 13.72 -24.37 -0.88
N GLU A 119 14.05 -24.89 0.30
CA GLU A 119 14.78 -26.15 0.43
C GLU A 119 13.77 -27.30 0.48
N ASN A 120 13.95 -28.28 -0.40
CA ASN A 120 13.13 -29.48 -0.42
C ASN A 120 13.66 -30.44 0.66
N PHE A 121 12.99 -30.46 1.81
CA PHE A 121 13.37 -31.30 2.96
C PHE A 121 13.55 -32.79 2.59
N ALA A 122 12.79 -33.30 1.62
CA ALA A 122 12.95 -34.67 1.14
C ALA A 122 14.28 -34.89 0.40
N GLU A 123 14.73 -33.91 -0.40
CA GLU A 123 16.03 -33.97 -1.09
C GLU A 123 17.20 -33.82 -0.10
N GLU A 124 17.04 -32.96 0.91
CA GLU A 124 18.03 -32.80 1.97
C GLU A 124 18.22 -34.12 2.75
N VAL A 125 17.13 -34.74 3.19
CA VAL A 125 17.17 -36.04 3.90
C VAL A 125 17.77 -37.13 3.02
N MET A 126 17.39 -37.19 1.74
CA MET A 126 17.94 -38.19 0.81
C MET A 126 19.43 -37.97 0.51
N SER A 127 19.90 -36.72 0.52
CA SER A 127 21.33 -36.39 0.33
C SER A 127 22.19 -36.82 1.52
N GLN A 128 21.66 -36.72 2.75
CA GLN A 128 22.36 -37.15 3.97
C GLN A 128 22.45 -38.69 4.09
N VAL A 129 21.40 -39.41 3.67
CA VAL A 129 21.38 -40.90 3.68
C VAL A 129 22.29 -41.50 2.61
N ARG A 130 22.43 -40.85 1.44
CA ARG A 130 23.31 -41.32 0.35
C ARG A 130 24.80 -40.99 0.54
N GLY A 131 25.12 -40.14 1.52
CA GLY A 131 26.49 -39.73 1.86
C GLY A 131 27.15 -40.56 2.98
N SER A 132 26.48 -41.60 3.48
CA SER A 132 27.00 -42.60 4.44
C SER A 132 27.23 -43.95 3.74
#